data_AF-A0A352MF53-F1
#
_entry.id   AF-A0A352MF53-F1
#
_cell.length_a   1.000
_cell.length_b   1.000
_cell.length_c   1.000
_cell.angle_alpha   90.00
_cell.angle_beta   90.00
_cell.angle_gamma   90.00
#
_symmetry.space_group_name_H-M   'P 1'
#
loop_
_entity.id
_entity.type
_entity.pdbx_description
1 polymer ?
#
loop_
_entity_poly.entity_id
_entity_poly.type
_entity_poly.pdbx_seq_one_letter_code
_entity_poly.pdbx_strand_id
1 'polypeptide(L)' 'VKKYIWESLREKELVYSFIGTSENQPVINRNEIDDGRFWTIEEIRRNLDKNVFTPNFEYEFRMLNITTPDIIIWQE' A
#
# COMPACT_ATOMS: atom_id res chain seq x y z
N VAL A 1 -6.51 -1.28 -13.46
CA VAL A 1 -7.02 -0.26 -12.53
C VAL A 1 -8.21 -0.84 -11.80
N LYS A 2 -8.17 -0.94 -10.46
CA LYS A 2 -9.34 -1.33 -9.66
C LYS A 2 -9.98 -0.08 -9.06
N LYS A 3 -11.30 -0.09 -8.95
CA LYS A 3 -12.11 1.03 -8.44
C LYS A 3 -13.00 0.51 -7.32
N TYR A 4 -13.00 1.17 -6.17
CA TYR A 4 -13.86 0.81 -5.03
C TYR A 4 -14.15 2.04 -4.17
N ILE A 5 -15.12 1.88 -3.26
CA ILE A 5 -15.43 2.90 -2.26
C ILE A 5 -14.78 2.46 -0.95
N TRP A 6 -13.88 3.28 -0.42
CA TRP A 6 -13.36 3.15 0.94
C TRP A 6 -14.26 3.94 1.89
N GLU A 7 -14.61 3.35 3.03
CA GLU A 7 -15.47 4.00 4.02
C GLU A 7 -14.98 3.65 5.43
N SER A 8 -14.70 4.67 6.21
CA SER A 8 -14.32 4.58 7.63
C SER A 8 -15.33 5.36 8.48
N LEU A 9 -15.12 5.38 9.81
CA LEU A 9 -15.96 6.20 10.70
C LEU A 9 -15.82 7.72 10.46
N ARG A 10 -14.77 8.15 9.75
CA ARG A 10 -14.45 9.57 9.56
C ARG A 10 -14.58 10.02 8.11
N GLU A 11 -14.29 9.13 7.15
CA GLU A 11 -14.06 9.49 5.75
C GLU A 11 -14.71 8.49 4.80
N LYS A 12 -15.03 8.97 3.59
CA LYS A 12 -15.57 8.17 2.49
C LYS A 12 -14.96 8.62 1.17
N GLU A 13 -14.32 7.69 0.48
CA GLU A 13 -13.46 8.01 -0.65
C GLU A 13 -13.74 7.11 -1.84
N LEU A 14 -13.63 7.66 -3.05
CA LEU A 14 -13.64 6.89 -4.27
C LEU A 14 -12.20 6.63 -4.71
N VAL A 15 -11.74 5.39 -4.51
CA VAL A 15 -10.34 5.02 -4.71
C VAL A 15 -10.14 4.35 -6.07
N TYR A 16 -9.03 4.70 -6.73
CA TYR A 16 -8.54 4.07 -7.95
C TYR A 16 -7.12 3.52 -7.70
N SER A 17 -6.98 2.19 -7.70
CA SER A 17 -5.70 1.54 -7.44
C SER A 17 -4.95 1.22 -8.74
N PHE A 18 -3.65 1.50 -8.75
CA PHE A 18 -2.72 1.28 -9.85
C PHE A 18 -1.50 0.48 -9.36
N ILE A 19 -0.86 -0.24 -10.27
CA ILE A 19 0.40 -0.96 -10.00
C ILE A 19 1.41 -0.46 -11.03
N GLY A 20 2.63 -0.15 -10.58
CA GLY A 20 3.73 0.28 -11.43
C GLY A 20 5.04 -0.35 -10.97
N THR A 21 5.97 -0.49 -11.90
CA THR A 21 7.35 -0.92 -11.65
C THR A 21 8.30 0.17 -12.11
N SER A 22 9.41 0.34 -11.40
CA SER A 22 10.42 1.35 -11.69
C SER A 22 11.77 0.88 -11.19
N GLU A 23 12.81 1.05 -12.01
CA GLU A 23 14.20 0.81 -11.62
C GLU A 23 14.87 2.06 -11.01
N ASN A 24 14.18 3.21 -11.05
CA ASN A 24 14.71 4.45 -10.48
C ASN A 24 14.67 4.39 -8.95
N GLN A 25 15.71 4.91 -8.31
CA GLN A 25 15.72 5.10 -6.86
C GLN A 25 14.71 6.18 -6.46
N PRO A 26 13.86 5.92 -5.44
CA PRO A 26 12.92 6.91 -4.96
C PRO A 26 13.61 8.13 -4.34
N VAL A 27 13.11 9.33 -4.64
CA VAL A 27 13.52 10.57 -3.98
C VAL A 27 12.46 10.92 -2.93
N ILE A 28 12.84 10.87 -1.65
CA ILE A 28 11.91 11.02 -0.52
C ILE A 28 11.74 12.50 -0.16
N ASN A 29 10.49 12.99 -0.14
CA ASN A 29 10.15 14.28 0.44
C ASN A 29 9.94 14.15 1.96
N ARG A 30 10.93 14.61 2.74
CA ARG A 30 10.94 14.46 4.20
C ARG A 30 9.93 15.32 4.97
N ASN A 31 9.23 16.23 4.30
CA ASN A 31 8.13 16.96 4.94
C ASN A 31 6.84 16.13 5.01
N GLU A 32 6.72 15.11 4.17
CA GLU A 32 5.55 14.23 4.07
C GLU A 32 5.85 12.83 4.62
N ILE A 33 7.11 12.37 4.50
CA ILE A 33 7.51 10.99 4.81
C ILE A 33 8.64 10.99 5.83
N ASP A 34 8.40 10.38 6.99
CA ASP A 34 9.39 10.21 8.04
C ASP A 34 10.38 9.06 7.76
N ASP A 35 9.89 7.93 7.23
CA ASP A 35 10.71 6.74 6.94
C ASP A 35 10.07 5.88 5.83
N GLY A 36 10.83 4.94 5.26
CA GLY A 36 10.34 4.01 4.25
C GLY A 36 11.29 2.86 3.97
N ARG A 37 10.74 1.71 3.58
CA ARG A 37 11.53 0.55 3.15
C ARG A 37 10.81 -0.26 2.08
N PHE A 38 11.58 -1.07 1.35
CA PHE A 38 11.02 -2.10 0.49
C PHE A 38 10.56 -3.29 1.32
N TRP A 39 9.40 -3.85 0.95
CA TRP A 39 8.80 -5.01 1.60
C TRP A 39 8.67 -6.14 0.58
N THR A 40 8.96 -7.37 0.99
CA THR A 40 8.52 -8.53 0.20
C THR A 40 7.04 -8.81 0.45
N ILE A 41 6.39 -9.50 -0.48
CA ILE A 41 4.97 -9.86 -0.32
C ILE A 41 4.75 -10.73 0.91
N GLU A 42 5.68 -11.65 1.20
CA GLU A 42 5.65 -12.48 2.41
C GLU A 42 5.79 -11.64 3.68
N GLU A 43 6.61 -10.59 3.67
CA GLU A 43 6.68 -9.65 4.79
C GLU A 43 5.38 -8.89 4.99
N ILE A 44 4.75 -8.41 3.91
CA ILE A 44 3.45 -7.74 3.99
C ILE A 44 2.42 -8.70 4.58
N ARG A 45 2.28 -9.91 4.02
CA ARG A 45 1.36 -10.95 4.52
C ARG A 45 1.56 -11.26 6.00
N ARG A 46 2.81 -11.33 6.47
CA ARG A 46 3.14 -11.59 7.88
C ARG A 46 2.80 -10.41 8.81
N ASN A 47 2.57 -9.21 8.29
CA ASN A 47 2.31 -8.01 9.08
C ASN A 47 0.90 -7.42 8.93
N LEU A 48 0.04 -8.06 8.13
CA LEU A 48 -1.39 -7.73 8.10
C LEU A 48 -2.02 -7.89 9.49
N ASP A 49 -3.00 -7.04 9.79
CA ASP A 49 -3.76 -7.01 11.05
C ASP A 49 -2.90 -6.76 12.30
N LYS A 50 -1.65 -6.30 12.15
CA LYS A 50 -0.73 -5.98 13.27
C LYS A 50 -0.62 -4.49 13.57
N ASN A 51 -1.52 -3.68 12.98
CA ASN A 51 -1.43 -2.21 13.00
C ASN A 51 -0.10 -1.67 12.48
N VAL A 52 0.55 -2.43 11.60
CA VAL A 52 1.75 -1.99 10.89
C VAL A 52 1.36 -1.13 9.70
N PHE A 53 0.30 -1.50 8.97
CA PHE A 53 -0.17 -0.79 7.79
C PHE A 53 -1.49 -0.05 8.04
N THR A 54 -1.84 0.88 7.13
CA THR A 54 -3.12 1.57 7.20
C THR A 54 -4.28 0.63 6.83
N PRO A 55 -5.48 0.81 7.41
CA PRO A 55 -6.63 -0.08 7.13
C PRO A 55 -7.02 -0.14 5.65
N ASN A 56 -6.91 0.99 4.93
CA ASN A 56 -7.21 1.02 3.49
C ASN A 56 -6.22 0.16 2.70
N PHE A 57 -4.93 0.24 3.03
CA PHE A 57 -3.91 -0.56 2.38
C PHE A 57 -4.14 -2.07 2.58
N GLU A 58 -4.44 -2.52 3.81
CA GLU A 58 -4.69 -3.94 4.07
C GLU A 58 -5.91 -4.47 3.30
N TYR A 59 -6.95 -3.63 3.17
CA TYR A 59 -8.11 -3.91 2.35
C TYR A 59 -7.74 -4.06 0.87
N GLU A 60 -6.98 -3.11 0.31
CA GLU A 60 -6.51 -3.15 -1.08
C GLU A 60 -5.64 -4.37 -1.37
N PHE A 61 -4.68 -4.66 -0.48
CA PHE A 61 -3.75 -5.76 -0.65
C PHE A 61 -4.49 -7.11 -0.77
N ARG A 62 -5.50 -7.33 0.09
CA ARG A 62 -6.36 -8.52 0.02
C ARG A 62 -7.20 -8.56 -1.25
N MET A 63 -7.68 -7.41 -1.71
CA MET A 63 -8.54 -7.32 -2.88
C MET A 63 -7.79 -7.47 -4.22
N LEU A 64 -6.53 -7.02 -4.27
CA LEU A 64 -5.73 -6.99 -5.49
C LEU A 64 -5.14 -8.36 -5.85
N ASN A 65 -5.14 -9.35 -4.94
CA ASN A 65 -4.60 -10.69 -5.16
C ASN A 65 -3.23 -10.65 -5.85
N ILE A 66 -2.31 -9.88 -5.28
CA ILE A 66 -0.97 -9.68 -5.83
C ILE A 66 -0.22 -11.04 -5.83
N THR A 67 0.14 -11.53 -7.01
CA THR A 67 0.84 -12.80 -7.23
C THR A 67 2.26 -12.66 -7.80
N THR A 68 2.64 -11.48 -8.28
CA THR A 68 3.98 -11.24 -8.85
C THR A 68 5.00 -10.91 -7.76
N PRO A 69 6.22 -11.48 -7.75
CA PRO A 69 7.11 -11.49 -6.58
C PRO A 69 7.56 -10.14 -6.01
N ASP A 70 7.52 -9.06 -6.79
CA ASP A 70 8.15 -7.79 -6.40
C ASP A 70 7.13 -6.66 -6.43
N ILE A 71 6.56 -6.32 -5.26
CA ILE A 71 5.74 -5.12 -5.09
C ILE A 71 6.27 -4.29 -3.92
N ILE A 72 6.61 -3.04 -4.23
CA ILE A 72 6.96 -1.98 -3.29
C ILE A 72 5.65 -1.31 -2.88
N ILE A 73 5.37 -1.26 -1.58
CA ILE A 73 4.21 -0.53 -1.07
C ILE A 73 4.70 0.56 -0.11
N TRP A 74 4.40 1.81 -0.50
CA TRP A 74 4.60 3.03 0.27
C TRP A 74 3.52 3.17 1.33
N GLN A 75 3.91 3.62 2.52
CA GLN A 75 2.99 3.95 3.60
C GLN A 75 3.00 5.47 3.80
N GLU A 76 1.81 6.07 3.90
CA GLU A 76 1.59 7.44 4.40
C GLU A 76 1.82 7.52 5.91
#